data_AF-A0A7W1DLG8-F1
#
_entry.id   AF-A0A7W1DLG8-F1
#
_cell.length_a   1.000
_cell.length_b   1.000
_cell.length_c   1.000
_cell.angle_alpha   90.00
_cell.angle_beta   90.00
_cell.angle_gamma   90.00
#
_symmetry.space_group_name_H-M   'P 1'
#
loop_
_entity.id
_entity.type
_entity.pdbx_description
1 polymer ?
#
loop_
_entity_poly.entity_id
_entity_poly.type
_entity_poly.pdbx_seq_one_letter_code
_entity_poly.pdbx_strand_id
1 'polypeptide(L)'
;MRARTFWTVMAADESGAIERLVQRLADLCADYCVVGGEAVNAYVEPLVSLDLDLAIAAAELHRILPAFASDFRIEHLRHSVNLEADNSALRSSFDSIPVMPPSFRVRNTALCSALRFR
;
A
#
# COMPACT_ATOMS: atom_id res chain seq x y z
N MET A 1 13.05 -16.11 -1.62
CA MET A 1 13.22 -14.65 -1.84
C MET A 1 12.47 -13.91 -0.75
N ARG A 2 13.03 -12.81 -0.23
CA ARG A 2 12.30 -11.90 0.68
C ARG A 2 11.23 -11.16 -0.12
N ALA A 3 10.04 -10.90 0.41
CA ALA A 3 8.98 -10.33 -0.41
C ALA A 3 9.27 -8.89 -0.88
N ARG A 4 10.10 -8.13 -0.15
CA ARG A 4 10.70 -6.88 -0.66
C ARG A 4 11.42 -7.07 -2.00
N THR A 5 12.40 -7.97 -2.03
CA THR A 5 13.20 -8.24 -3.23
C THR A 5 12.33 -8.79 -4.35
N PHE A 6 11.30 -9.57 -4.01
CA PHE A 6 10.32 -10.03 -4.98
C PHE A 6 9.56 -8.87 -5.61
N TRP A 7 9.02 -7.95 -4.82
CA TRP A 7 8.29 -6.78 -5.31
C TRP A 7 9.17 -5.82 -6.08
N THR A 8 10.37 -5.51 -5.59
CA THR A 8 11.32 -4.65 -6.31
C THR A 8 11.65 -5.22 -7.70
N VAL A 9 11.84 -6.55 -7.79
CA VAL A 9 12.16 -7.22 -9.06
C VAL A 9 10.93 -7.31 -9.97
N MET A 10 9.77 -7.68 -9.43
CA MET A 10 8.54 -7.90 -10.22
C MET A 10 7.92 -6.60 -10.71
N ALA A 11 7.90 -5.56 -9.87
CA ALA A 11 7.39 -4.24 -10.25
C ALA A 11 8.42 -3.44 -11.06
N ALA A 12 9.61 -3.98 -11.35
CA ALA A 12 10.73 -3.25 -11.92
C ALA A 12 10.89 -1.88 -11.23
N ASP A 13 10.81 -1.88 -9.89
CA ASP A 13 10.69 -0.67 -9.09
C ASP A 13 12.05 -0.02 -8.88
N GLU A 14 12.55 0.63 -9.93
CA GLU A 14 13.82 1.36 -9.89
C GLU A 14 13.73 2.59 -8.98
N SER A 15 12.52 3.12 -8.79
CA SER A 15 12.30 4.27 -7.92
C SER A 15 12.35 3.90 -6.44
N GLY A 16 11.99 2.66 -6.05
CA GLY A 16 11.72 2.30 -4.65
C GLY A 16 10.36 2.82 -4.17
N ALA A 17 9.36 2.83 -5.05
CA ALA A 17 7.99 3.26 -4.81
C ALA A 17 7.36 2.51 -3.64
N ILE A 18 7.57 1.19 -3.54
CA ILE A 18 6.98 0.41 -2.44
C ILE A 18 7.58 0.86 -1.10
N GLU A 19 8.91 1.02 -1.01
CA GLU A 19 9.54 1.48 0.22
C GLU A 19 9.10 2.89 0.60
N ARG A 20 9.00 3.82 -0.36
CA ARG A 20 8.50 5.17 -0.08
C ARG A 20 7.06 5.13 0.41
N LEU A 21 6.18 4.36 -0.23
CA LEU A 21 4.77 4.26 0.17
C LEU A 21 4.65 3.76 1.61
N VAL A 22 5.36 2.68 1.96
CA VAL A 22 5.34 2.11 3.32
C VAL A 22 5.92 3.10 4.33
N GLN A 23 7.04 3.75 4.00
CA GLN A 23 7.67 4.72 4.88
C GLN A 23 6.75 5.93 5.14
N ARG A 24 6.07 6.45 4.12
CA ARG A 24 5.12 7.57 4.27
C ARG A 24 3.94 7.19 5.16
N LEU A 25 3.36 6.00 5.00
CA LEU A 25 2.29 5.52 5.87
C LEU A 25 2.77 5.38 7.33
N ALA A 26 4.01 4.93 7.53
CA ALA A 26 4.63 4.83 8.84
C ALA A 26 4.84 6.21 9.49
N ASP A 27 5.43 7.17 8.75
CA ASP A 27 5.71 8.53 9.22
C ASP A 27 4.42 9.26 9.63
N LEU A 28 3.34 9.04 8.88
CA LEU A 28 2.02 9.64 9.13
C LEU A 28 1.23 8.94 10.23
N CYS A 29 1.76 7.85 10.80
CA CYS A 29 1.05 6.96 11.72
C CYS A 29 -0.35 6.59 11.18
N ALA A 30 -0.43 6.32 9.87
CA ALA A 30 -1.69 6.07 9.21
C ALA A 30 -2.24 4.69 9.61
N ASP A 31 -3.51 4.65 10.00
CA ASP A 31 -4.24 3.40 10.17
C ASP A 31 -4.72 2.93 8.77
N TYR A 32 -4.21 1.79 8.31
CA TYR A 32 -4.60 1.18 7.03
C TYR A 32 -4.72 -0.34 7.17
N CYS A 33 -5.32 -0.98 6.17
CA CYS A 33 -5.35 -2.43 6.02
C CYS A 33 -5.00 -2.83 4.58
N VAL A 34 -4.16 -3.85 4.41
CA VAL A 34 -3.96 -4.47 3.09
C VAL A 34 -5.23 -5.22 2.73
N VAL A 35 -5.71 -5.03 1.51
CA VAL A 35 -6.87 -5.72 0.93
C VAL A 35 -6.50 -6.30 -0.44
N GLY A 36 -7.47 -6.88 -1.15
CA GLY A 36 -7.23 -7.43 -2.49
C GLY A 36 -6.33 -8.67 -2.51
N GLY A 37 -5.64 -8.88 -3.64
CA GLY A 37 -4.80 -10.06 -3.88
C GLY A 37 -3.66 -10.20 -2.87
N GLU A 38 -3.08 -9.08 -2.44
CA GLU A 38 -1.99 -9.09 -1.45
C GLU A 38 -2.44 -9.50 -0.05
N ALA A 39 -3.69 -9.19 0.34
CA ALA A 39 -4.24 -9.70 1.59
C ALA A 39 -4.46 -11.22 1.52
N VAL A 40 -4.86 -11.74 0.36
CA VAL A 40 -5.07 -13.19 0.15
C VAL A 40 -3.74 -13.93 0.25
N ASN A 41 -2.65 -13.36 -0.29
CA ASN A 41 -1.29 -13.92 -0.23
C ASN A 41 -0.78 -14.21 1.19
N ALA A 42 -1.39 -13.65 2.23
CA ALA A 42 -1.07 -14.00 3.62
C ALA A 42 -1.53 -15.43 4.00
N TYR A 43 -2.48 -16.02 3.27
CA TYR A 43 -3.16 -17.28 3.61
C TYR A 43 -2.99 -18.37 2.56
N VAL A 44 -2.44 -18.06 1.39
CA VAL A 44 -2.27 -18.99 0.27
C VAL A 44 -0.82 -19.02 -0.21
N GLU A 45 -0.50 -19.93 -1.14
CA GLU A 45 0.77 -19.83 -1.88
C GLU A 45 0.84 -18.52 -2.65
N PRO A 46 1.98 -17.79 -2.62
CA PRO A 46 2.04 -16.44 -3.14
C PRO A 46 1.65 -16.37 -4.63
N LEU A 47 0.57 -15.65 -4.91
CA LEU A 47 0.20 -15.24 -6.25
C LEU A 47 0.95 -13.95 -6.60
N VAL A 48 1.50 -13.88 -7.80
CA VAL A 48 2.17 -12.67 -8.27
C VAL A 48 1.12 -11.62 -8.62
N SER A 49 1.08 -10.53 -7.85
CA SER A 49 0.32 -9.33 -8.15
C SER A 49 1.28 -8.15 -8.32
N LEU A 50 0.87 -7.15 -9.10
CA LEU A 50 1.50 -5.81 -9.11
C LEU A 50 0.60 -4.77 -8.43
N ASP A 51 -0.60 -5.19 -8.01
CA ASP A 51 -1.57 -4.36 -7.32
C ASP A 51 -1.35 -4.43 -5.82
N LEU A 52 -1.23 -3.25 -5.19
CA LEU A 52 -1.23 -3.07 -3.75
C LEU A 52 -2.45 -2.23 -3.36
N ASP A 53 -3.51 -2.90 -2.93
CA ASP A 53 -4.74 -2.26 -2.51
C ASP A 53 -4.75 -2.07 -0.98
N LEU A 54 -5.00 -0.85 -0.54
CA LEU A 54 -5.04 -0.48 0.87
C LEU A 54 -6.39 0.15 1.22
N ALA A 55 -7.10 -0.43 2.18
CA ALA A 55 -8.27 0.21 2.75
C ALA A 55 -7.83 1.27 3.77
N ILE A 56 -8.43 2.47 3.69
CA ILE A 56 -8.16 3.61 4.57
C ILE A 56 -9.48 4.27 4.99
N ALA A 57 -9.59 4.69 6.25
CA ALA A 57 -10.77 5.43 6.70
C ALA A 57 -10.92 6.73 5.91
N ALA A 58 -12.14 7.01 5.42
CA ALA A 58 -12.41 8.19 4.59
C ALA A 58 -12.01 9.50 5.28
N ALA A 59 -12.17 9.58 6.61
CA ALA A 59 -11.75 10.73 7.41
C ALA A 59 -10.23 10.95 7.41
N GLU A 60 -9.42 9.90 7.21
CA GLU A 60 -7.95 9.98 7.21
C GLU A 60 -7.38 10.34 5.83
N LEU A 61 -8.11 10.07 4.74
CA LEU A 61 -7.60 10.31 3.38
C LEU A 61 -7.19 11.75 3.14
N HIS A 62 -8.01 12.71 3.57
CA HIS A 62 -7.69 14.15 3.46
C HIS A 62 -6.42 14.53 4.22
N ARG A 63 -6.10 13.83 5.32
CA ARG A 63 -4.92 14.09 6.13
C ARG A 63 -3.65 13.54 5.47
N ILE A 64 -3.72 12.35 4.87
CA ILE A 64 -2.52 11.63 4.41
C ILE A 64 -2.16 11.92 2.95
N LEU A 65 -3.14 12.11 2.06
CA LEU A 65 -2.89 12.24 0.61
C LEU A 65 -1.92 13.37 0.23
N PRO A 66 -1.95 14.56 0.87
CA PRO A 66 -1.00 15.62 0.55
C PRO A 66 0.47 15.21 0.68
N ALA A 67 0.79 14.27 1.56
CA ALA A 67 2.15 13.78 1.77
C ALA A 67 2.65 12.83 0.67
N PHE A 68 1.75 12.31 -0.18
CA PHE A 68 2.10 11.45 -1.31
C PHE A 68 2.26 12.23 -2.62
N ALA A 69 1.77 13.47 -2.69
CA ALA A 69 1.75 14.26 -3.92
C ALA A 69 3.14 14.64 -4.47
N SER A 70 4.19 14.57 -3.64
CA SER A 70 5.57 14.81 -4.09
C SER A 70 6.20 13.59 -4.76
N ASP A 71 5.73 12.39 -4.42
CA ASP A 71 6.40 11.13 -4.72
C ASP A 71 5.59 10.25 -5.70
N PHE A 72 4.31 10.57 -5.89
CA PHE A 72 3.35 9.81 -6.68
C PHE A 72 2.43 10.73 -7.49
N ARG A 73 2.09 10.28 -8.70
CA ARG A 73 0.93 10.76 -9.44
C ARG A 73 -0.34 10.24 -8.77
N ILE A 74 -1.20 11.18 -8.36
CA ILE A 74 -2.45 10.88 -7.66
C ILE A 74 -3.62 11.02 -8.64
N GLU A 75 -4.42 9.96 -8.77
CA GLU A 75 -5.69 9.98 -9.50
C GLU A 75 -6.86 9.71 -8.55
N HIS A 76 -7.81 10.64 -8.49
CA HIS A 76 -9.00 10.51 -7.66
C HIS A 76 -10.13 9.82 -8.43
N LEU A 77 -10.62 8.72 -7.87
CA LEU A 77 -11.79 7.99 -8.35
C LEU A 77 -12.95 8.16 -7.35
N ARG A 78 -14.14 7.64 -7.69
CA ARG A 78 -15.35 7.83 -6.88
C ARG A 78 -15.20 7.32 -5.43
N HIS A 79 -14.49 6.21 -5.25
CA HIS A 79 -14.35 5.53 -3.95
C HIS A 79 -12.91 5.17 -3.59
N SER A 80 -11.96 5.50 -4.45
CA SER A 80 -10.56 5.15 -4.30
C SER A 80 -9.66 6.26 -4.83
N VAL A 81 -8.39 6.18 -4.46
CA VAL A 81 -7.34 7.05 -4.97
C VAL A 81 -6.19 6.20 -5.44
N ASN A 82 -5.81 6.32 -6.70
CA ASN A 82 -4.67 5.60 -7.25
C ASN A 82 -3.39 6.41 -7.04
N LEU A 83 -2.31 5.68 -6.75
CA LEU A 83 -0.97 6.18 -6.52
C LEU A 83 -0.03 5.46 -7.48
N GLU A 84 0.55 6.22 -8.39
CA GLU A 84 1.49 5.70 -9.39
C GLU A 84 2.81 6.43 -9.25
N ALA A 85 3.91 5.69 -9.25
CA ALA A 85 5.26 6.26 -9.25
C ALA A 85 5.86 6.16 -10.66
N ASP A 86 6.61 7.19 -11.04
CA ASP A 86 7.43 7.11 -12.25
C ASP A 86 8.46 5.98 -12.13
N ASN A 87 8.69 5.25 -13.23
CA ASN A 87 9.64 4.14 -13.30
C ASN A 87 9.36 3.01 -12.28
N SER A 88 8.07 2.73 -12.05
CA SER A 88 7.61 1.58 -11.28
C SER A 88 6.34 1.01 -11.91
N ALA A 89 6.26 -0.30 -12.05
CA ALA A 89 5.03 -0.99 -12.47
C ALA A 89 4.10 -1.29 -11.26
N LEU A 90 4.48 -0.86 -10.05
CA LEU A 90 3.64 -0.95 -8.86
C LEU A 90 2.37 -0.10 -9.06
N ARG A 91 1.21 -0.74 -8.92
CA ARG A 91 -0.10 -0.07 -8.96
C ARG A 91 -0.65 -0.06 -7.54
N SER A 92 -0.68 1.11 -6.91
CA SER A 92 -1.16 1.21 -5.53
C SER A 92 -2.48 1.96 -5.49
N SER A 93 -3.41 1.52 -4.64
CA SER A 93 -4.70 2.17 -4.47
C SER A 93 -5.04 2.33 -2.99
N PHE A 94 -5.68 3.47 -2.67
CA PHE A 94 -6.29 3.72 -1.38
C PHE A 94 -7.81 3.66 -1.52
N ASP A 95 -8.42 2.56 -1.08
CA ASP A 95 -9.86 2.39 -1.03
C ASP A 95 -10.46 3.04 0.21
N SER A 96 -11.33 4.02 0.00
CA SER A 96 -12.00 4.72 1.08
C SER A 96 -13.07 3.84 1.72
N ILE A 97 -12.96 3.61 3.02
CA ILE A 97 -14.01 2.95 3.81
C ILE A 97 -14.58 3.93 4.85
N PRO A 98 -15.86 3.80 5.26
CA PRO A 98 -16.47 4.75 6.20
C PRO A 98 -15.72 4.83 7.53
N VAL A 99 -15.39 3.68 8.13
CA VAL A 99 -14.70 3.56 9.42
C VAL A 99 -13.78 2.34 9.39
N MET A 100 -12.54 2.50 9.83
CA MET A 100 -11.63 1.38 10.02
C MET A 100 -11.90 0.67 11.35
N PRO A 101 -12.21 -0.64 11.35
CA PRO A 101 -12.41 -1.36 12.60
C PRO A 101 -11.09 -1.47 13.38
N PRO A 102 -11.12 -1.41 14.73
CA PRO A 102 -9.90 -1.49 15.54
C PRO A 102 -9.05 -2.74 15.28
N SER A 103 -9.68 -3.87 14.97
CA SER A 103 -9.02 -5.15 14.69
C SER A 103 -8.27 -5.20 13.35
N PHE A 104 -8.54 -4.26 12.44
CA PHE A 104 -7.90 -4.17 11.12
C PHE A 104 -6.82 -3.10 11.03
N ARG A 105 -6.56 -2.37 12.14
CA ARG A 105 -5.52 -1.35 12.16
C ARG A 105 -4.14 -1.98 12.11
N VAL A 106 -3.54 -1.97 10.92
CA VAL A 106 -2.14 -2.33 10.77
C VAL A 106 -1.28 -1.17 11.27
N ARG A 107 -0.83 -1.25 12.51
CA ARG A 107 0.22 -0.37 13.02
C ARG A 107 1.59 -0.97 12.69
N ASN A 108 2.11 -0.63 11.51
CA ASN A 108 3.49 -0.88 11.04
C ASN A 108 4.03 -2.33 10.96
N THR A 109 3.53 -3.29 11.73
CA THR A 109 4.07 -4.67 11.75
C THR A 109 3.46 -5.58 10.70
N ALA A 110 2.19 -5.39 10.32
CA ALA A 110 1.49 -6.38 9.51
C ALA A 110 1.79 -6.27 8.02
N LEU A 111 2.12 -5.09 7.49
CA LEU A 111 2.60 -4.98 6.12
C LEU A 111 4.01 -5.59 5.99
N CYS A 112 4.85 -5.44 7.01
CA CYS A 112 6.11 -6.17 7.12
C CYS A 112 5.92 -7.71 7.21
N SER A 113 4.84 -8.20 7.84
CA SER A 113 4.56 -9.64 7.93
C SER A 113 3.81 -10.22 6.73
N ALA A 114 2.88 -9.46 6.13
CA ALA A 114 2.13 -9.82 4.93
C ALA A 114 3.05 -9.86 3.70
N LEU A 115 3.96 -8.89 3.59
CA LEU A 115 5.04 -8.87 2.60
C LEU A 115 6.32 -9.57 3.11
N ARG A 116 6.21 -10.53 4.05
CA ARG A 116 7.32 -11.30 4.69
C ARG A 116 8.72 -10.67 4.50
N PHE A 117 8.93 -9.52 5.14
CA PHE A 117 10.21 -8.80 5.21
C PHE A 117 11.13 -9.39 6.30
N ARG A 118 11.38 -10.70 6.31
CA ARG A 118 12.44 -11.32 7.13
C ARG A 118 13.56 -11.86 6.25
#